data_AF-A0A1Z9T7Z3-F1
#
_entry.id   AF-A0A1Z9T7Z3-F1
#
_cell.length_a   1.000
_cell.length_b   1.000
_cell.length_c   1.000
_cell.angle_alpha   90.00
_cell.angle_beta   90.00
_cell.angle_gamma   90.00
#
_symmetry.space_group_name_H-M   'P 1'
#
loop_
_entity.id
_entity.type
_entity.pdbx_description
1 polymer ?
#
loop_
_entity_poly.entity_id
_entity_poly.type
_entity_poly.pdbx_seq_one_letter_code
_entity_poly.pdbx_strand_id
1 'polypeptide(L)'
;MKIHYDIIFLGLAKNVIKTIDKFLNSIEKLSLKNFKILLIIGENSSTDGSRNYLTKLKIKNYKFIFLETDFLKKYKNRILRLTAGREYLKNYINENKISSDFITIVDLDEVISQGINVDQYINAINLLKIKKK
;
A
#
# COMPACT_ATOMS: atom_id res chain seq x y z
N MET A 1 -7.46 -20.73 7.94
CA MET A 1 -6.79 -19.93 9.00
C MET A 1 -6.80 -18.48 8.56
N LYS A 2 -7.33 -17.55 9.38
CA LYS A 2 -7.41 -16.12 9.02
C LYS A 2 -6.06 -15.47 9.29
N ILE A 3 -5.43 -14.84 8.29
CA ILE A 3 -4.16 -14.13 8.49
C ILE A 3 -4.49 -12.73 9.02
N HIS A 4 -3.86 -12.34 10.12
CA HIS A 4 -4.04 -11.02 10.72
C HIS A 4 -2.77 -10.17 10.65
N TYR A 5 -2.93 -8.88 10.36
CA TYR A 5 -1.89 -7.85 10.30
C TYR A 5 -2.29 -6.65 11.17
N ASP A 6 -1.34 -5.96 11.78
CA ASP A 6 -1.67 -4.73 12.51
C ASP A 6 -2.11 -3.64 11.53
N ILE A 7 -1.44 -3.57 10.37
CA ILE A 7 -1.64 -2.52 9.38
C ILE A 7 -1.57 -3.10 7.97
N ILE A 8 -2.56 -2.77 7.14
CA ILE A 8 -2.52 -2.98 5.70
C ILE A 8 -2.40 -1.64 4.99
N PHE A 9 -1.38 -1.48 4.16
CA PHE A 9 -1.25 -0.36 3.23
C PHE A 9 -1.73 -0.78 1.85
N LEU A 10 -2.59 0.05 1.25
CA LEU A 10 -3.11 -0.12 -0.10
C LEU A 10 -2.67 1.06 -0.96
N GLY A 11 -1.96 0.79 -2.05
CA GLY A 11 -1.53 1.83 -2.99
C GLY A 11 -1.80 1.44 -4.44
N LEU A 12 -2.19 2.43 -5.24
CA LEU A 12 -2.20 2.30 -6.71
C LEU A 12 -0.98 3.01 -7.26
N ALA A 13 -0.17 2.28 -8.04
CA ALA A 13 1.04 2.78 -8.66
C ALA A 13 0.83 3.03 -10.15
N LYS A 14 1.23 4.23 -10.60
CA LYS A 14 1.47 4.52 -12.01
C LYS A 14 2.59 5.55 -12.11
N ASN A 15 3.70 5.15 -12.72
CA ASN A 15 4.90 5.97 -12.89
C ASN A 15 5.46 6.54 -11.57
N VAL A 16 5.81 5.66 -10.63
CA VAL A 16 6.22 6.00 -9.25
C VAL A 16 7.69 5.73 -8.99
N ILE A 17 8.52 5.47 -10.01
CA ILE A 17 9.91 5.04 -9.81
C ILE A 17 10.72 6.05 -9.00
N LYS A 18 10.37 7.34 -9.09
CA LYS A 18 11.06 8.44 -8.40
C LYS A 18 10.61 8.64 -6.95
N THR A 19 9.44 8.13 -6.56
CA THR A 19 8.81 8.41 -5.26
C THR A 19 8.76 7.18 -4.36
N ILE A 20 8.70 5.98 -4.95
CA ILE A 20 8.35 4.76 -4.22
C ILE A 20 9.37 4.35 -3.16
N ASP A 21 10.67 4.59 -3.37
CA ASP A 21 11.72 4.13 -2.46
C ASP A 21 11.60 4.75 -1.07
N LYS A 22 11.34 6.05 -1.00
CA LYS A 22 11.21 6.74 0.29
C LYS A 22 10.00 6.25 1.06
N PHE A 23 8.91 5.92 0.37
CA PHE A 23 7.76 5.30 0.98
C PHE A 23 8.07 3.90 1.51
N LEU A 24 8.69 3.04 0.69
CA LEU A 24 9.10 1.69 1.12
C LEU A 24 10.03 1.72 2.33
N ASN A 25 10.96 2.68 2.37
CA ASN A 25 11.83 2.92 3.52
C ASN A 25 11.04 3.30 4.79
N SER A 26 9.99 4.12 4.66
CA SER A 26 9.11 4.43 5.80
C SER A 26 8.33 3.20 6.28
N ILE A 27 7.86 2.34 5.36
CA ILE A 27 7.18 1.09 5.73
C ILE A 27 8.14 0.13 6.44
N GLU A 28 9.38 0.03 5.98
CA GLU A 28 10.41 -0.75 6.66
C GLU A 28 10.65 -0.24 8.08
N LYS A 29 10.84 1.08 8.26
CA LYS A 29 10.99 1.68 9.59
C LYS A 29 9.80 1.41 10.50
N LEU A 30 8.58 1.44 9.98
CA LEU A 30 7.37 1.06 10.73
C LEU A 30 7.39 -0.42 11.11
N SER A 31 7.80 -1.32 10.22
CA SER A 31 7.88 -2.75 10.53
C SER A 31 8.89 -3.06 11.65
N LEU A 32 9.98 -2.29 11.72
CA LEU A 32 10.98 -2.36 12.80
C LEU A 32 10.46 -1.85 14.16
N LYS A 33 9.26 -1.24 14.21
CA LYS A 33 8.57 -0.84 15.44
C LYS A 33 7.56 -1.89 15.90
N ASN A 34 7.81 -3.16 15.58
CA ASN A 34 6.97 -4.33 15.90
C ASN A 34 5.56 -4.31 15.28
N PHE A 35 5.32 -3.55 14.22
CA PHE A 35 4.09 -3.68 13.46
C PHE A 35 4.21 -4.82 12.44
N LYS A 36 3.26 -5.75 12.48
CA LYS A 36 3.04 -6.75 11.45
C LYS A 36 2.33 -6.11 10.27
N ILE A 37 3.09 -5.78 9.22
CA ILE A 37 2.59 -5.01 8.08
C ILE A 37 2.38 -5.87 6.84
N LEU A 38 1.30 -5.58 6.11
CA LEU A 38 1.08 -5.97 4.73
C LEU A 38 1.03 -4.73 3.84
N LEU A 39 1.84 -4.69 2.80
CA LEU A 39 1.76 -3.69 1.74
C LEU A 39 1.25 -4.35 0.46
N ILE A 40 0.15 -3.84 -0.09
CA ILE A 40 -0.40 -4.26 -1.38
C ILE A 40 -0.32 -3.09 -2.35
N ILE A 41 0.39 -3.27 -3.46
CA ILE A 41 0.48 -2.28 -4.54
C ILE A 41 -0.14 -2.86 -5.80
N GLY A 42 -1.21 -2.20 -6.28
CA GLY A 42 -1.76 -2.41 -7.60
C GLY A 42 -1.06 -1.52 -8.62
N GLU A 43 -0.33 -2.08 -9.56
CA GLU A 43 0.43 -1.33 -10.57
C GLU A 43 -0.35 -1.27 -11.88
N ASN A 44 -0.49 -0.06 -12.46
CA ASN A 44 -1.31 0.21 -13.63
C ASN A 44 -0.46 0.74 -14.79
N SER A 45 0.13 -0.18 -15.55
CA SER A 45 0.77 0.07 -16.84
C SER A 45 1.77 1.23 -16.85
N SER A 46 2.68 1.26 -15.89
CA SER A 46 3.76 2.23 -15.82
C SER A 46 4.73 2.07 -16.99
N THR A 47 5.27 3.19 -17.46
CA THR A 47 6.22 3.27 -18.59
C THR A 47 7.60 3.74 -18.15
N ASP A 48 7.82 3.98 -16.86
CA ASP A 48 9.04 4.53 -16.27
C ASP A 48 9.92 3.48 -15.58
N GLY A 49 9.61 2.19 -15.75
CA GLY A 49 10.30 1.09 -15.08
C GLY A 49 9.72 0.70 -13.71
N SER A 50 8.69 1.39 -13.19
CA SER A 50 8.06 1.08 -11.89
C SER A 50 7.64 -0.39 -11.77
N ARG A 51 7.06 -0.97 -12.84
CA ARG A 51 6.66 -2.37 -12.85
C ARG A 51 7.83 -3.30 -12.58
N ASN A 52 8.90 -3.16 -13.37
CA ASN A 52 10.09 -4.01 -13.26
C ASN A 52 10.77 -3.86 -11.90
N TYR A 53 10.76 -2.64 -11.34
CA TYR A 53 11.26 -2.39 -10.00
C TYR A 53 10.42 -3.12 -8.94
N LEU A 54 9.11 -2.92 -8.96
CA LEU A 54 8.18 -3.50 -7.97
C LEU A 54 8.12 -5.02 -8.03
N THR A 55 8.16 -5.64 -9.22
CA THR A 55 8.12 -7.11 -9.35
C THR A 55 9.38 -7.78 -8.84
N LYS A 56 10.53 -7.10 -8.87
CA LYS A 56 11.82 -7.61 -8.39
C LYS A 56 12.11 -7.26 -6.94
N LEU A 57 11.23 -6.50 -6.28
CA LEU A 57 11.43 -6.00 -4.93
C LEU A 57 11.50 -7.16 -3.93
N LYS A 58 12.59 -7.24 -3.18
CA LYS A 58 12.80 -8.23 -2.12
C LYS A 58 12.67 -7.56 -0.77
N ILE A 59 11.58 -7.85 -0.07
CA ILE A 59 11.29 -7.33 1.27
C ILE A 59 11.53 -8.42 2.32
N LYS A 60 12.20 -8.06 3.42
CA LYS A 60 12.47 -8.97 4.54
C LYS A 60 11.57 -8.74 5.76
N ASN A 61 11.26 -7.49 6.07
CA ASN A 61 10.70 -7.10 7.37
C ASN A 61 9.15 -6.98 7.38
N TYR A 62 8.51 -7.02 6.21
CA TYR A 62 7.05 -6.98 6.08
C TYR A 62 6.60 -7.80 4.87
N LYS A 63 5.30 -8.11 4.79
CA LYS A 63 4.75 -8.80 3.62
C LYS A 63 4.47 -7.77 2.51
N PHE A 64 4.97 -8.05 1.32
CA PHE A 64 4.67 -7.28 0.12
C PHE A 64 3.89 -8.14 -0.88
N ILE A 65 2.86 -7.55 -1.48
CA ILE A 65 2.06 -8.14 -2.56
C ILE A 65 1.99 -7.13 -3.70
N PHE A 66 2.47 -7.58 -4.86
CA PHE A 66 2.34 -6.87 -6.11
C PHE A 66 1.15 -7.44 -6.90
N LEU A 67 0.28 -6.57 -7.40
CA LEU A 67 -0.84 -6.95 -8.26
C LEU A 67 -0.80 -6.15 -9.55
N GLU A 68 -0.94 -6.82 -10.68
CA GLU A 68 -1.14 -6.14 -11.96
C GLU A 68 -2.58 -5.64 -12.06
N THR A 69 -2.75 -4.38 -12.47
CA THR A 69 -4.06 -3.73 -12.57
C THR A 69 -4.29 -3.10 -13.95
N ASP A 70 -3.70 -3.69 -14.99
CA ASP A 70 -3.78 -3.18 -16.36
C ASP A 70 -5.21 -3.14 -16.92
N PHE A 71 -6.12 -3.95 -16.38
CA PHE A 71 -7.55 -3.88 -16.70
C PHE A 71 -8.16 -2.49 -16.43
N LEU A 72 -7.54 -1.68 -15.56
CA LEU A 72 -8.00 -0.31 -15.27
C LEU A 72 -7.88 0.62 -16.48
N LYS A 73 -7.08 0.27 -17.50
CA LYS A 73 -6.97 1.02 -18.76
C LYS A 73 -8.33 1.24 -19.45
N LYS A 74 -9.30 0.35 -19.24
CA LYS A 74 -10.64 0.47 -19.82
C LYS A 74 -11.42 1.71 -19.35
N TYR A 75 -11.09 2.22 -18.16
CA TYR A 75 -11.76 3.39 -17.61
C TYR A 75 -11.00 4.67 -18.02
N LYS A 76 -11.62 5.53 -18.84
CA LYS A 76 -11.03 6.80 -19.27
C LYS A 76 -11.05 7.89 -18.18
N ASN A 77 -12.05 7.88 -17.31
CA ASN A 77 -12.17 8.83 -16.20
C ASN A 77 -11.26 8.44 -15.02
N ARG A 78 -10.57 9.43 -14.42
CA ARG A 78 -9.63 9.19 -13.29
C ARG A 78 -10.33 8.67 -12.04
N ILE A 79 -11.48 9.23 -11.68
CA ILE A 79 -12.23 8.82 -10.49
C ILE A 79 -12.67 7.37 -10.64
N LEU A 80 -13.25 7.00 -11.79
CA LEU A 80 -13.66 5.61 -12.06
C LEU A 80 -12.47 4.63 -11.96
N ARG A 81 -11.30 4.99 -12.51
CA ARG A 81 -10.09 4.17 -12.38
C ARG A 81 -9.67 3.96 -10.94
N LEU A 82 -9.59 5.03 -10.16
CA LEU A 82 -9.12 4.96 -8.78
C LEU A 82 -10.10 4.19 -7.90
N THR A 83 -11.40 4.42 -8.08
CA THR A 83 -12.46 3.69 -7.36
C THR A 83 -12.39 2.19 -7.68
N ALA A 84 -12.35 1.82 -8.97
CA ALA A 84 -12.26 0.42 -9.37
C ALA A 84 -10.96 -0.24 -8.89
N GLY A 85 -9.84 0.48 -8.93
CA GLY A 85 -8.56 -0.03 -8.43
C GLY A 85 -8.57 -0.26 -6.92
N ARG A 86 -9.05 0.72 -6.14
CA ARG A 86 -9.16 0.59 -4.67
C ARG A 86 -10.12 -0.54 -4.28
N GLU A 87 -11.22 -0.69 -5.00
CA GLU A 87 -12.18 -1.80 -4.81
C GLU A 87 -11.52 -3.15 -5.10
N TYR A 88 -10.75 -3.27 -6.18
CA TYR A 88 -10.00 -4.49 -6.50
C TYR A 88 -9.01 -4.87 -5.39
N LEU A 89 -8.24 -3.90 -4.86
CA LEU A 89 -7.32 -4.14 -3.75
C LEU A 89 -8.06 -4.57 -2.47
N LYS A 90 -9.21 -3.96 -2.17
CA LYS A 90 -10.07 -4.34 -1.05
C LYS A 90 -10.61 -5.78 -1.22
N ASN A 91 -11.05 -6.14 -2.41
CA ASN A 91 -11.58 -7.47 -2.69
C ASN A 91 -10.51 -8.54 -2.56
N TYR A 92 -9.27 -8.25 -2.97
CA TYR A 92 -8.14 -9.15 -2.72
C TYR A 92 -7.97 -9.48 -1.23
N ILE A 93 -8.09 -8.49 -0.33
CA ILE A 93 -8.03 -8.73 1.13
C ILE A 93 -9.15 -9.70 1.56
N ASN A 94 -10.37 -9.46 1.10
CA ASN A 94 -11.55 -10.25 1.46
C ASN A 94 -11.47 -11.69 0.95
N GLU A 95 -11.15 -11.88 -0.32
CA GLU A 95 -11.04 -13.19 -0.98
C GLU A 95 -9.96 -14.05 -0.33
N ASN A 96 -8.84 -13.43 0.06
CA ASN A 96 -7.74 -14.10 0.75
C ASN A 96 -7.94 -14.22 2.27
N LYS A 97 -9.11 -13.84 2.79
CA LYS A 97 -9.46 -13.91 4.23
C LYS A 97 -8.40 -13.22 5.11
N ILE A 98 -7.86 -12.10 4.65
CA ILE A 98 -6.91 -11.28 5.38
C ILE A 98 -7.69 -10.32 6.29
N SER A 99 -7.20 -10.07 7.50
CA SER A 99 -7.76 -9.10 8.43
C SER A 99 -6.72 -8.16 8.97
N SER A 100 -7.16 -7.00 9.45
CA SER A 100 -6.28 -6.04 10.10
C SER A 100 -6.96 -5.15 11.11
N ASP A 101 -6.18 -4.56 12.01
CA ASP A 101 -6.66 -3.49 12.88
C ASP A 101 -6.87 -2.18 12.13
N PHE A 102 -5.97 -1.88 11.19
CA PHE A 102 -5.97 -0.64 10.42
C PHE A 102 -5.73 -0.90 8.93
N ILE A 103 -6.40 -0.12 8.09
CA ILE A 103 -6.16 -0.06 6.64
C ILE A 103 -5.85 1.39 6.29
N THR A 104 -4.75 1.60 5.56
CA THR A 104 -4.33 2.91 5.07
C THR A 104 -4.29 2.89 3.56
N ILE A 105 -5.04 3.79 2.93
CA ILE A 105 -4.98 4.02 1.49
C ILE A 105 -3.95 5.12 1.25
N VAL A 106 -2.98 4.85 0.38
CA VAL A 106 -1.87 5.75 0.09
C VAL A 106 -1.84 6.07 -1.40
N ASP A 107 -1.79 7.36 -1.71
CA ASP A 107 -1.48 7.82 -3.06
C ASP A 107 0.05 7.81 -3.23
N LEU A 108 0.54 7.00 -4.18
CA LEU A 108 1.98 6.71 -4.33
C LEU A 108 2.75 7.73 -5.19
N ASP A 109 2.09 8.81 -5.57
CA ASP A 109 2.63 9.89 -6.39
C ASP A 109 3.36 10.94 -5.53
N GLU A 110 3.40 12.20 -5.98
CA GLU A 110 4.23 13.25 -5.39
C GLU A 110 3.91 13.55 -3.92
N VAL A 111 2.68 13.26 -3.46
CA VAL A 111 2.23 13.50 -2.08
C VAL A 111 3.09 12.74 -1.07
N ILE A 112 3.59 11.55 -1.44
CA ILE A 112 4.46 10.75 -0.58
C ILE A 112 5.92 10.72 -1.04
N SER A 113 6.33 11.68 -1.89
CA SER A 113 7.69 11.77 -2.41
C SER A 113 8.77 11.92 -1.32
N GLN A 114 8.40 12.14 -0.06
CA GLN A 114 9.29 12.16 1.10
C GLN A 114 9.09 10.97 2.06
N GLY A 115 8.26 10.00 1.67
CA GLY A 115 7.81 8.92 2.54
C GLY A 115 6.79 9.39 3.59
N ILE A 116 6.51 8.51 4.55
CA ILE A 116 5.67 8.81 5.71
C ILE A 116 6.57 9.16 6.90
N ASN A 117 6.20 10.19 7.67
CA ASN A 117 6.78 10.45 8.98
C ASN A 117 6.33 9.35 9.96
N VAL A 118 7.26 8.47 10.32
CA VAL A 118 7.02 7.27 11.12
C VAL A 118 6.42 7.61 12.48
N ASP A 119 6.97 8.61 13.18
CA ASP A 119 6.52 8.96 14.53
C ASP A 119 5.12 9.57 14.51
N GLN A 120 4.83 10.43 13.53
CA GLN A 120 3.49 10.99 13.35
C GLN A 120 2.47 9.91 12.99
N TYR A 121 2.86 8.93 12.18
CA TYR A 121 2.00 7.81 11.84
C TYR A 121 1.70 6.92 13.06
N ILE A 122 2.70 6.63 13.89
CA ILE A 122 2.51 5.90 15.15
C ILE A 122 1.58 6.66 16.09
N ASN A 123 1.75 7.99 16.20
CA ASN A 123 0.85 8.84 16.98
C ASN A 123 -0.59 8.75 16.47
N ALA A 124 -0.80 8.80 15.15
CA ALA A 124 -2.13 8.63 14.55
C ALA A 124 -2.75 7.27 14.90
N ILE A 125 -1.97 6.18 14.82
CA ILE A 125 -2.44 4.85 15.22
C ILE A 125 -2.83 4.81 16.70
N ASN A 126 -2.02 5.39 17.58
CA ASN A 126 -2.30 5.44 19.02
C ASN A 126 -3.60 6.21 19.32
N LEU A 127 -3.83 7.35 18.65
CA LEU A 127 -5.07 8.11 18.78
C LEU A 127 -6.30 7.29 18.33
N LEU A 128 -6.18 6.52 17.25
CA LEU A 128 -7.26 5.67 16.76
C LEU A 128 -7.51 4.46 17.67
N LYS A 129 -6.48 3.92 18.33
CA LYS A 129 -6.63 2.83 19.32
C LYS A 129 -7.42 3.28 20.56
N ILE A 130 -7.23 4.53 21.01
CA ILE A 130 -7.96 5.08 22.16
C ILE A 130 -9.47 5.12 21.87
N LYS A 131 -9.87 5.50 20.65
CA LYS A 131 -11.28 5.59 20.25
C LYS A 131 -11.99 4.24 20.03
N LYS A 132 -11.24 3.12 20.00
CA LYS A 132 -11.81 1.78 19.86
C LYS A 132 -12.16 1.11 21.20
N LYS A 133 -11.74 1.70 22.32
CA LYS A 133 -12.15 1.29 23.67
C LYS A 133 -13.40 2.05 24.09
#